data_AF-A0A7M5WZA2-F1
#
_entry.id   AF-A0A7M5WZA2-F1
#
_cell.length_a   1.000
_cell.length_b   1.000
_cell.length_c   1.000
_cell.angle_alpha   90.00
_cell.angle_beta   90.00
_cell.angle_gamma   90.00
#
_symmetry.space_group_name_H-M   'P 1'
#
loop_
_entity.id
_entity.type
_entity.pdbx_description
1 polymer ?
#
loop_
_entity_poly.entity_id
_entity_poly.type
_entity_poly.pdbx_seq_one_letter_code
_entity_poly.pdbx_strand_id
1 'polypeptide(L)'
;METAKVLSADMYLCDSGGQYLDGTTDVTRTIHLGTPTDHQKETYTRVLKGHIQLARAVFPKGTRGHILDVLARAPLWEIGLEYAHGTGHGVGAFLNVHEA
;
A
#
# COMPACT_ATOMS: atom_id res chain seq x y z
N MET A 1 12.26 19.51 0.25
CA MET A 1 10.90 19.07 -0.11
C MET A 1 10.11 20.30 -0.47
N GLU A 2 9.79 20.48 -1.76
CA GLU A 2 8.86 21.50 -2.20
C GLU A 2 7.44 21.02 -1.85
N THR A 3 6.72 21.77 -1.02
CA THR A 3 5.30 21.52 -0.77
C THR A 3 4.52 22.09 -1.95
N ALA A 4 3.75 21.26 -2.64
CA ALA A 4 2.85 21.76 -3.69
C ALA A 4 1.85 22.74 -3.05
N LYS A 5 1.94 24.04 -3.40
CA LYS A 5 1.09 25.12 -2.86
C LYS A 5 -0.40 24.97 -3.24
N VAL A 6 -0.70 24.18 -4.26
CA VAL A 6 -2.06 23.88 -4.75
C VAL A 6 -2.10 22.42 -5.19
N LEU A 7 -3.13 21.68 -4.78
CA LEU A 7 -3.36 20.33 -5.28
C LEU A 7 -3.73 20.41 -6.76
N SER A 8 -2.95 19.77 -7.63
CA SER A 8 -3.27 19.63 -9.05
C SER A 8 -4.46 18.68 -9.24
N ALA A 9 -5.16 18.81 -10.37
CA ALA A 9 -6.22 17.89 -10.78
C ALA A 9 -5.65 16.54 -11.29
N ASP A 10 -4.82 15.90 -10.48
CA ASP A 10 -4.04 14.68 -10.79
C ASP A 10 -4.16 13.65 -9.65
N MET A 11 -3.39 12.57 -9.72
CA MET A 11 -3.20 11.60 -8.64
C MET A 11 -2.69 12.29 -7.37
N TYR A 12 -3.39 12.05 -6.27
CA TYR A 12 -2.99 12.47 -4.93
C TYR A 12 -2.84 11.24 -4.04
N LEU A 13 -1.66 11.08 -3.44
CA LEU A 13 -1.36 10.04 -2.47
C LEU A 13 -1.18 10.69 -1.10
N CYS A 14 -1.90 10.18 -0.10
CA CYS A 14 -1.76 10.55 1.29
C CYS A 14 -1.36 9.31 2.07
N ASP A 15 -0.17 9.34 2.66
CA ASP A 15 0.31 8.35 3.59
C ASP A 15 0.45 8.99 4.96
N SER A 16 -0.26 8.47 5.95
CA SER A 16 -0.42 9.14 7.23
C SER A 16 -0.66 8.15 8.36
N GLY A 17 -0.33 8.58 9.57
CA GLY A 17 -0.47 7.76 10.76
C GLY A 17 -0.56 8.62 12.02
N GLY A 18 -0.88 7.98 13.13
CA GLY A 18 -1.02 8.61 14.43
C GLY A 18 -0.57 7.70 15.56
N GLN A 19 -0.25 8.32 16.69
CA GLN A 19 0.14 7.66 17.93
C GLN A 19 -0.92 7.95 18.99
N TYR A 20 -1.44 6.89 19.58
CA TYR A 20 -2.50 6.93 20.59
C TYR A 20 -2.12 6.01 21.75
N LEU A 21 -2.65 6.26 22.94
CA LEU A 21 -2.38 5.41 24.12
C LEU A 21 -2.78 3.94 23.88
N ASP A 22 -3.71 3.74 22.96
CA ASP A 22 -4.36 2.50 22.55
C ASP A 22 -3.76 1.90 21.25
N GLY A 23 -2.82 2.58 20.60
CA GLY A 23 -2.11 1.97 19.46
C GLY A 23 -1.42 2.95 18.52
N THR A 24 -0.79 2.38 17.49
CA THR A 24 -0.15 3.09 16.38
C THR A 24 -0.93 2.81 15.10
N THR A 25 -1.19 3.84 14.30
CA THR A 25 -1.86 3.69 12.99
C THR A 25 -0.95 4.07 11.84
N ASP A 26 -1.18 3.42 10.70
CA ASP A 26 -0.49 3.70 9.44
C ASP A 26 -1.44 3.39 8.28
N VAL A 27 -1.68 4.36 7.41
CA VAL A 27 -2.64 4.23 6.32
C VAL A 27 -2.29 5.11 5.13
N THR A 28 -2.23 4.46 3.97
CA THR A 28 -2.10 5.12 2.68
C THR A 28 -3.42 5.08 1.90
N ARG A 29 -3.77 6.19 1.24
CA ARG A 29 -4.83 6.26 0.22
C ARG A 29 -4.34 7.04 -0.99
N THR A 30 -4.68 6.54 -2.17
CA THR A 30 -4.49 7.25 -3.44
C THR A 30 -5.86 7.55 -4.03
N ILE A 31 -6.08 8.81 -4.38
CA ILE A 31 -7.26 9.30 -5.08
C ILE A 31 -6.81 10.07 -6.32
N HIS A 32 -7.75 10.37 -7.21
CA HIS A 32 -7.50 11.25 -8.34
C HIS A 32 -8.38 12.50 -8.19
N LEU A 33 -7.79 13.69 -8.29
CA LEU A 33 -8.49 14.97 -8.11
C LEU A 33 -9.05 15.55 -9.42
N GLY A 34 -8.75 14.92 -10.56
CA GLY A 34 -9.35 15.17 -11.88
C GLY A 34 -9.90 13.88 -12.52
N THR A 35 -9.69 13.72 -13.84
CA THR A 35 -10.02 12.47 -14.56
C THR A 35 -8.77 11.59 -14.76
N PRO A 36 -8.73 10.36 -14.23
CA PRO A 36 -7.57 9.48 -14.39
C PRO A 36 -7.45 8.93 -15.81
N THR A 37 -6.21 8.79 -16.28
CA THR A 37 -5.88 8.08 -17.51
C THR A 37 -6.12 6.57 -17.38
N ASP A 38 -6.23 5.87 -18.50
CA ASP A 38 -6.43 4.41 -18.47
C ASP A 38 -5.24 3.68 -17.82
N HIS A 39 -4.02 4.17 -18.02
CA HIS A 39 -2.84 3.63 -17.34
C HIS A 39 -2.90 3.84 -15.83
N GLN A 40 -3.34 5.01 -15.34
CA GLN A 40 -3.52 5.26 -13.90
C GLN A 40 -4.57 4.32 -13.30
N LYS A 41 -5.70 4.13 -13.99
CA LYS A 41 -6.75 3.19 -13.56
C LYS A 41 -6.25 1.76 -13.54
N GLU A 42 -5.55 1.31 -14.59
CA GLU A 42 -5.00 -0.04 -14.67
C GLU A 42 -4.02 -0.29 -13.53
N THR A 43 -3.00 0.57 -13.38
CA THR A 43 -1.99 0.43 -12.33
C THR A 43 -2.61 0.45 -10.94
N TYR A 44 -3.53 1.38 -10.65
CA TYR A 44 -4.27 1.41 -9.38
C TYR A 44 -5.06 0.12 -9.14
N THR A 45 -5.75 -0.38 -10.17
CA THR A 45 -6.54 -1.61 -10.07
C THR A 45 -5.65 -2.83 -9.84
N ARG A 46 -4.45 -2.90 -10.43
CA ARG A 46 -3.48 -3.98 -10.18
C ARG A 46 -2.97 -3.94 -8.74
N VAL A 47 -2.62 -2.77 -8.23
CA VAL A 47 -2.25 -2.58 -6.81
C VAL A 47 -3.38 -3.03 -5.89
N LEU A 48 -4.62 -2.60 -6.16
CA LEU A 48 -5.79 -2.98 -5.38
C LEU A 48 -6.06 -4.50 -5.42
N LYS A 49 -5.90 -5.14 -6.59
CA LYS A 49 -5.99 -6.60 -6.72
C LYS A 49 -4.98 -7.29 -5.81
N GLY A 50 -3.72 -6.86 -5.83
CA GLY A 50 -2.67 -7.41 -4.97
C GLY A 50 -2.98 -7.23 -3.48
N HIS A 51 -3.42 -6.03 -3.10
CA HIS A 51 -3.85 -5.73 -1.72
C HIS A 51 -4.98 -6.67 -1.26
N ILE A 52 -6.03 -6.84 -2.07
CA ILE A 52 -7.16 -7.73 -1.75
C ILE A 52 -6.73 -9.19 -1.71
N GLN A 53 -5.87 -9.64 -2.64
CA GLN A 53 -5.37 -11.01 -2.68
C GLN A 53 -4.64 -11.36 -1.39
N LEU A 54 -3.72 -10.50 -0.93
CA LEU A 54 -3.02 -10.72 0.32
C LEU A 54 -3.94 -10.63 1.53
N ALA A 55 -4.82 -9.61 1.60
CA ALA A 55 -5.73 -9.42 2.73
C ALA A 55 -6.73 -10.59 2.92
N ARG A 56 -7.03 -11.34 1.86
CA ARG A 56 -7.94 -12.48 1.88
C ARG A 56 -7.23 -13.83 1.88
N ALA A 57 -5.90 -13.85 1.91
CA ALA A 57 -5.13 -15.08 1.84
C ALA A 57 -5.39 -15.97 3.07
N VAL A 58 -5.59 -17.26 2.83
CA VAL A 58 -5.64 -18.28 3.89
C VAL A 58 -4.33 -19.06 3.81
N PHE A 59 -3.58 -19.11 4.91
CA PHE A 59 -2.27 -19.74 4.97
C PHE A 59 -2.08 -20.50 6.30
N PRO A 60 -1.24 -21.55 6.34
CA PRO A 60 -0.95 -22.28 7.55
C PRO A 60 -0.31 -21.41 8.65
N LYS A 61 -0.58 -21.76 9.91
CA LYS A 61 0.11 -21.15 11.05
C LYS A 61 1.62 -21.36 10.92
N GLY A 62 2.40 -20.29 11.09
CA GLY A 62 3.86 -20.32 10.99
C GLY A 62 4.42 -20.02 9.60
N THR A 63 3.56 -19.80 8.58
CA THR A 63 4.01 -19.24 7.30
C THR A 63 4.66 -17.87 7.53
N ARG A 64 5.90 -17.71 7.06
CA ARG A 64 6.64 -16.45 7.17
C ARG A 64 6.06 -15.40 6.22
N GLY A 65 5.96 -14.15 6.67
CA GLY A 65 5.33 -13.07 5.91
C GLY A 65 5.91 -12.86 4.50
N HIS A 66 7.23 -12.98 4.33
CA HIS A 66 7.86 -12.82 3.01
C HIS A 66 7.41 -13.84 1.96
N ILE A 67 6.88 -15.00 2.38
CA ILE A 67 6.33 -16.00 1.44
C ILE A 67 5.04 -15.47 0.79
N LEU A 68 4.31 -14.59 1.47
CA LEU A 68 3.04 -14.03 1.00
C LEU A 68 3.23 -12.78 0.13
N ASP A 69 4.43 -12.20 0.11
CA ASP A 69 4.77 -10.97 -0.64
C ASP A 69 4.42 -11.07 -2.13
N VAL A 70 4.61 -12.25 -2.73
CA VAL A 70 4.28 -12.53 -4.13
C VAL A 70 2.80 -12.31 -4.47
N LEU A 71 1.89 -12.50 -3.51
CA LEU A 71 0.45 -12.34 -3.75
C LEU A 71 0.09 -10.87 -4.04
N ALA A 72 0.81 -9.93 -3.43
CA ALA A 72 0.60 -8.51 -3.70
C ALA A 72 1.21 -8.06 -5.03
N ARG A 73 2.31 -8.69 -5.45
CA ARG A 73 3.06 -8.33 -6.67
C ARG A 73 2.51 -8.95 -7.95
N ALA A 74 1.96 -10.16 -7.87
CA ALA A 74 1.56 -10.95 -9.04
C ALA A 74 0.72 -10.16 -10.07
N PRO A 75 -0.29 -9.36 -9.68
CA PRO A 75 -1.08 -8.59 -10.65
C PRO A 75 -0.28 -7.52 -11.42
N LEU A 76 0.77 -6.96 -10.82
CA LEU A 76 1.67 -5.99 -11.46
C LEU A 76 2.68 -6.69 -12.36
N TRP A 77 3.23 -7.83 -11.92
CA TRP A 77 4.17 -8.64 -12.71
C TRP A 77 3.56 -9.13 -14.03
N GLU A 78 2.26 -9.44 -14.05
CA GLU A 78 1.52 -9.81 -15.28
C GLU A 78 1.63 -8.74 -16.39
N ILE A 79 1.88 -7.48 -16.04
CA ILE A 79 2.03 -6.36 -16.99
C ILE A 79 3.45 -5.78 -16.98
N GLY A 80 4.41 -6.49 -16.39
CA GLY A 80 5.82 -6.06 -16.33
C GLY A 80 6.10 -4.88 -15.39
N LEU A 81 5.20 -4.58 -14.45
CA LEU A 81 5.39 -3.54 -13.44
C LEU A 81 5.84 -4.12 -12.08
N GLU A 82 6.46 -3.29 -11.25
CA GLU A 82 6.98 -3.63 -9.92
C GLU A 82 6.98 -2.39 -9.00
N TYR A 83 6.94 -2.59 -7.67
CA TYR A 83 7.24 -1.56 -6.66
C TYR A 83 8.51 -1.88 -5.86
N ALA A 84 9.36 -0.88 -5.65
CA ALA A 84 10.71 -1.02 -5.09
C ALA A 84 10.78 -1.00 -3.55
N HIS A 85 9.76 -1.52 -2.87
CA HIS A 85 9.71 -1.64 -1.40
C HIS A 85 9.07 -2.97 -0.98
N GLY A 86 9.09 -3.30 0.32
CA GLY A 86 8.39 -4.46 0.86
C GLY A 86 6.87 -4.30 0.81
N THR A 87 6.12 -5.41 0.82
CA THR A 87 4.65 -5.38 0.81
C THR A 87 4.04 -4.90 2.14
N GLY A 88 4.74 -5.09 3.25
CA GLY A 88 4.30 -4.64 4.57
C GLY A 88 5.38 -4.83 5.63
N HIS A 89 5.08 -4.38 6.84
CA HIS A 89 5.92 -4.48 8.05
C HIS A 89 5.05 -4.74 9.29
N GLY A 90 5.69 -5.08 10.41
CA GLY A 90 5.01 -5.08 11.71
C GLY A 90 4.73 -3.67 12.20
N VAL A 91 3.73 -3.53 13.07
CA VAL A 91 3.35 -2.26 13.70
C VAL A 91 3.27 -2.51 15.20
N GLY A 92 4.02 -1.74 15.98
CA GLY A 92 4.00 -1.82 17.43
C GLY A 92 2.77 -1.16 18.04
N ALA A 93 2.31 -1.63 19.20
CA ALA A 93 1.17 -1.05 19.92
C ALA A 93 1.61 0.16 20.77
N PHE A 94 1.32 1.38 20.29
CA PHE A 94 1.85 2.64 20.86
C PHE A 94 3.38 2.66 20.92
N LEU A 95 4.00 2.11 19.88
CA LEU A 95 5.44 1.99 19.68
C LEU A 95 5.79 2.36 18.23
N ASN A 96 6.94 1.89 17.75
CA ASN A 96 7.43 2.15 16.40
C ASN A 96 6.39 1.71 15.36
N VAL A 97 6.14 2.60 14.39
CA VAL A 97 5.27 2.29 13.24
C VAL A 97 5.87 1.19 12.36
N HIS A 98 7.21 1.10 12.31
CA HIS A 98 7.93 -0.02 11.69
C HIS A 98 8.56 -0.89 12.79
N GLU A 99 7.94 -2.04 13.08
CA GLU A 99 8.39 -3.03 14.06
C GLU A 99 8.69 -4.38 13.38
N ALA A 100 9.64 -5.14 13.92
CA ALA A 100 10.16 -6.39 13.37
C ALA A 100 9.68 -7.62 14.14
#